data_AF-A0A1J4TWU1-F1
#
_entry.id   AF-A0A1J4TWU1-F1
#
_cell.length_a   1.000
_cell.length_b   1.000
_cell.length_c   1.000
_cell.angle_alpha   90.00
_cell.angle_beta   90.00
_cell.angle_gamma   90.00
#
_symmetry.space_group_name_H-M   'P 1'
#
loop_
_entity.id
_entity.type
_entity.pdbx_description
1 polymer ?
#
loop_
_entity_poly.entity_id
_entity_poly.type
_entity_poly.pdbx_seq_one_letter_code
_entity_poly.pdbx_strand_id
1 'polypeptide(L)'
;MPVEDIPNYCQVVAGFKVPKQEVLLILKQVACADRRGSAEGVKDKIDIISLLTAADFDFEFYKDILDQYNLKIFASALKDLVRSVTQVPELGLNQYQYAKPKKTVLASIK
;
A
#
# COMPACT_ATOMS: atom_id res chain seq x y z
N MET A 1 -4.49 12.45 6.28
CA MET A 1 -5.18 11.84 7.44
C MET A 1 -4.50 12.36 8.70
N PRO A 2 -5.27 12.95 9.64
CA PRO A 2 -4.76 13.36 10.95
C PRO A 2 -4.27 12.17 11.76
N VAL A 3 -3.27 12.38 12.63
CA VAL A 3 -2.69 11.30 13.45
C VAL A 3 -3.70 10.79 14.48
N GLU A 4 -4.60 11.66 14.91
CA GLU A 4 -5.66 11.44 15.89
C GLU A 4 -6.70 10.42 15.40
N ASP A 5 -6.84 10.26 14.08
CA ASP A 5 -7.80 9.35 13.48
C ASP A 5 -7.25 7.92 13.32
N ILE A 6 -5.92 7.73 13.33
CA ILE A 6 -5.27 6.42 13.16
C ILE A 6 -5.79 5.37 14.16
N PRO A 7 -5.97 5.67 15.46
CA PRO A 7 -6.47 4.71 16.44
C PRO A 7 -7.85 4.12 16.12
N ASN A 8 -8.66 4.80 15.29
CA ASN A 8 -9.99 4.34 14.87
C ASN A 8 -9.90 3.20 13.84
N TYR A 9 -8.74 3.04 13.20
CA TYR A 9 -8.52 2.05 12.14
C TYR A 9 -7.48 1.01 12.54
N CYS A 10 -7.40 0.70 13.84
CA CYS A 10 -6.52 -0.34 14.36
C CYS A 10 -7.22 -1.70 14.46
N GLN A 11 -6.43 -2.75 14.36
CA GLN A 11 -6.78 -4.14 14.61
C GLN A 11 -5.85 -4.74 15.66
N VAL A 12 -6.22 -5.90 16.21
CA VAL A 12 -5.37 -6.65 17.14
C VAL A 12 -4.72 -7.80 16.39
N VAL A 13 -3.39 -7.80 16.30
CA VAL A 13 -2.60 -8.87 15.71
C VAL A 13 -1.68 -9.42 16.79
N ALA A 14 -1.83 -10.71 17.12
CA ALA A 14 -1.03 -11.38 18.16
C ALA A 14 -0.98 -10.62 19.51
N GLY A 15 -2.09 -9.97 19.90
CA GLY A 15 -2.18 -9.20 21.14
C GLY A 15 -1.70 -7.74 21.04
N PHE A 16 -1.15 -7.32 19.90
CA PHE A 16 -0.73 -5.94 19.67
C PHE A 16 -1.80 -5.15 18.91
N LYS A 17 -2.12 -3.94 19.40
CA LYS A 17 -2.99 -3.00 18.69
C LYS A 17 -2.17 -2.28 17.62
N VAL A 18 -2.41 -2.60 16.36
CA VAL A 18 -1.68 -2.07 15.20
C VAL A 18 -2.65 -1.49 14.17
N PRO A 19 -2.27 -0.47 13.38
CA PRO A 19 -3.11 0.00 12.30
C PRO A 19 -3.38 -1.11 11.28
N LYS A 20 -4.55 -1.07 10.63
CA LYS A 20 -4.86 -1.92 9.49
C LYS A 20 -3.86 -1.71 8.34
N GLN A 21 -3.68 -2.72 7.50
CA GLN A 21 -2.67 -2.72 6.43
C GLN A 21 -2.89 -1.59 5.42
N GLU A 22 -4.14 -1.26 5.13
CA GLU A 22 -4.53 -0.18 4.22
C GLU A 22 -4.14 1.18 4.78
N VAL A 23 -4.32 1.36 6.09
CA VAL A 23 -3.92 2.58 6.79
C VAL A 23 -2.40 2.71 6.83
N LEU A 24 -1.68 1.61 7.07
CA LEU A 24 -0.22 1.59 6.97
C LEU A 24 0.28 1.95 5.56
N LEU A 25 -0.40 1.47 4.52
CA LEU A 25 -0.09 1.79 3.14
C LEU A 25 -0.26 3.29 2.86
N ILE A 26 -1.39 3.88 3.28
CA ILE A 26 -1.67 5.30 3.10
C ILE A 26 -0.63 6.15 3.82
N LEU A 27 -0.26 5.78 5.06
CA LEU A 27 0.77 6.49 5.82
C LEU A 27 2.14 6.43 5.12
N LYS A 28 2.50 5.28 4.53
CA LYS A 28 3.72 5.16 3.72
C LYS A 28 3.66 6.06 2.48
N GLN A 29 2.52 6.12 1.79
CA GLN A 29 2.34 6.97 0.60
C GLN A 29 2.45 8.46 0.93
N VAL A 30 1.85 8.91 2.04
CA VAL A 30 2.00 10.29 2.54
C VAL A 30 3.47 10.61 2.83
N ALA A 31 4.13 9.75 3.61
CA ALA A 31 5.53 9.96 3.98
C ALA A 31 6.47 9.96 2.75
N CYS A 32 6.18 9.13 1.74
CA CYS A 32 6.90 9.12 0.47
C CYS A 32 6.65 10.39 -0.36
N ALA A 33 5.42 10.91 -0.37
CA ALA A 33 5.05 12.11 -1.12
C ALA A 33 5.66 13.40 -0.55
N ASP A 34 5.83 13.46 0.78
CA ASP A 34 6.46 14.58 1.48
C ASP A 34 7.98 14.60 1.32
N ARG A 35 8.62 13.45 1.09
CA ARG A 35 10.08 13.31 0.93
C ARG A 35 10.60 13.51 -0.50
N ARG A 36 9.88 14.21 -1.37
CA ARG A 36 10.24 14.41 -2.80
C ARG A 36 11.69 14.90 -2.98
N GLY A 37 12.62 13.98 -3.27
CA GLY A 37 14.02 14.30 -3.59
C GLY A 37 15.11 13.25 -3.23
N SER A 38 14.85 12.20 -2.45
CA SER A 38 15.91 11.24 -2.02
C SER A 38 15.83 9.87 -2.70
N ALA A 39 17.00 9.20 -2.78
CA ALA A 39 17.24 7.89 -3.39
C ALA A 39 16.68 6.69 -2.60
N GLU A 40 15.50 6.83 -1.97
CA GLU A 40 14.90 5.80 -1.09
C GLU A 40 13.69 5.07 -1.68
N GLY A 41 13.33 5.36 -2.94
CA GLY A 41 12.18 4.76 -3.61
C GLY A 41 12.25 3.26 -3.90
N VAL A 42 13.34 2.57 -3.54
CA VAL A 42 13.47 1.10 -3.68
C VAL A 42 12.93 0.36 -2.45
N LYS A 43 13.21 0.85 -1.23
CA LYS A 43 12.68 0.22 0.01
C LYS A 43 11.18 0.45 0.17
N ASP A 44 10.69 1.64 -0.15
CA ASP A 44 9.25 1.95 -0.10
C ASP A 44 8.44 1.07 -1.06
N LYS A 45 9.00 0.70 -2.21
CA LYS A 45 8.34 -0.21 -3.16
C LYS A 45 8.17 -1.62 -2.59
N ILE A 46 9.20 -2.17 -1.96
CA ILE A 46 9.14 -3.52 -1.39
C ILE A 46 8.05 -3.58 -0.31
N ASP A 47 8.02 -2.58 0.58
CA ASP A 47 7.02 -2.49 1.64
C ASP A 47 5.59 -2.29 1.10
N ILE A 48 5.42 -1.49 0.05
CA ILE A 48 4.12 -1.30 -0.59
C ILE A 48 3.65 -2.61 -1.25
N ILE A 49 4.53 -3.29 -1.97
CA ILE A 49 4.18 -4.56 -2.61
C ILE A 49 3.92 -5.65 -1.57
N SER A 50 4.66 -5.71 -0.47
CA SER A 50 4.44 -6.70 0.58
C SER A 50 3.07 -6.52 1.24
N LEU A 51 2.65 -5.28 1.51
CA LEU A 51 1.31 -4.97 2.02
C LEU A 51 0.21 -5.34 1.01
N LEU A 52 0.40 -5.02 -0.27
CA LEU A 52 -0.59 -5.31 -1.32
C LEU A 52 -0.75 -6.78 -1.65
N THR A 53 0.29 -7.57 -1.39
CA THR A 53 0.30 -9.02 -1.65
C THR A 53 -0.08 -9.84 -0.42
N ALA A 54 -0.34 -9.18 0.72
CA ALA A 54 -0.90 -9.82 1.90
C ALA A 54 -2.33 -10.31 1.61
N ALA A 55 -2.70 -11.47 2.16
CA ALA A 55 -3.98 -12.11 1.88
C ALA A 55 -5.20 -11.29 2.36
N ASP A 56 -5.00 -10.42 3.35
CA ASP A 56 -6.08 -9.73 4.07
C ASP A 56 -6.21 -8.25 3.67
N PHE A 57 -5.57 -7.82 2.58
CA PHE A 57 -5.64 -6.43 2.12
C PHE A 57 -7.03 -6.11 1.55
N ASP A 58 -7.73 -5.16 2.17
CA ASP A 58 -9.07 -4.72 1.81
C ASP A 58 -9.02 -3.49 0.89
N PHE A 59 -9.14 -3.73 -0.41
CA PHE A 59 -9.13 -2.67 -1.41
C PHE A 59 -10.33 -1.72 -1.35
N GLU A 60 -11.48 -2.18 -0.83
CA GLU A 60 -12.66 -1.32 -0.70
C GLU A 60 -12.47 -0.38 0.49
N PHE A 61 -12.03 -0.92 1.65
CA PHE A 61 -11.69 -0.10 2.80
C PHE A 61 -10.57 0.91 2.49
N TYR A 62 -9.55 0.51 1.74
CA TYR A 62 -8.51 1.45 1.28
C TYR A 62 -9.10 2.62 0.49
N LYS A 63 -10.01 2.36 -0.46
CA LYS A 63 -10.65 3.41 -1.26
C LYS A 63 -11.53 4.32 -0.41
N ASP A 64 -12.31 3.75 0.51
CA ASP A 64 -13.17 4.52 1.40
C ASP A 64 -12.37 5.53 2.22
N ILE A 65 -11.22 5.10 2.76
CA ILE A 65 -10.31 6.00 3.51
C ILE A 65 -9.70 7.06 2.57
N LEU A 66 -9.26 6.69 1.37
CA LEU A 66 -8.75 7.67 0.41
C LEU A 66 -9.80 8.73 0.07
N ASP A 67 -11.06 8.33 -0.10
CA ASP A 67 -12.16 9.22 -0.41
C ASP A 67 -12.50 10.13 0.77
N GLN A 68 -12.58 9.56 1.98
CA GLN A 68 -12.85 10.28 3.21
C GLN A 68 -11.83 11.40 3.47
N TYR A 69 -10.54 11.15 3.18
CA TYR A 69 -9.46 12.11 3.42
C TYR A 69 -9.02 12.88 2.16
N ASN A 70 -9.73 12.76 1.04
CA ASN A 70 -9.40 13.40 -0.24
C ASN A 70 -7.97 13.09 -0.75
N LEU A 71 -7.55 11.84 -0.61
CA LEU A 71 -6.22 11.33 -0.96
C LEU A 71 -6.21 10.49 -2.25
N LYS A 72 -7.21 10.67 -3.14
CA LYS A 72 -7.39 9.87 -4.36
C LYS A 72 -6.15 9.80 -5.27
N ILE A 73 -5.28 10.81 -5.22
CA ILE A 73 -4.00 10.83 -5.96
C ILE A 73 -3.10 9.62 -5.62
N PHE A 74 -3.22 9.07 -4.41
CA PHE A 74 -2.44 7.91 -4.01
C PHE A 74 -2.91 6.63 -4.68
N ALA A 75 -4.19 6.50 -5.06
CA ALA A 75 -4.65 5.37 -5.87
C ALA A 75 -3.96 5.35 -7.25
N SER A 76 -3.89 6.50 -7.92
CA SER A 76 -3.16 6.62 -9.20
C SER A 76 -1.67 6.34 -9.04
N ALA A 77 -1.02 6.92 -8.03
CA ALA A 77 0.41 6.71 -7.79
C ALA A 77 0.73 5.24 -7.48
N LEU A 78 -0.15 4.55 -6.72
CA LEU A 78 -0.03 3.13 -6.43
C LEU A 78 -0.16 2.28 -7.69
N LYS A 79 -1.12 2.61 -8.56
CA LYS A 79 -1.34 1.93 -9.84
C LYS A 79 -0.11 2.03 -10.74
N ASP A 80 0.49 3.21 -10.83
CA ASP A 80 1.70 3.43 -11.62
C ASP A 80 2.91 2.69 -11.04
N LEU A 81 3.05 2.69 -9.70
CA LEU A 81 4.08 1.92 -9.00
C LEU A 81 3.93 0.42 -9.31
N VAL A 82 2.75 -0.15 -9.11
CA VAL A 82 2.47 -1.58 -9.35
C VAL A 82 2.70 -1.95 -10.82
N ARG A 83 2.36 -1.06 -11.76
CA ARG A 83 2.64 -1.24 -13.19
C ARG A 83 4.13 -1.26 -13.49
N SER A 84 4.91 -0.38 -12.88
CA SER A 84 6.36 -0.27 -13.10
C SER A 84 7.16 -1.46 -12.56
N VAL A 85 6.64 -2.15 -11.55
CA VAL A 85 7.29 -3.33 -10.96
C VAL A 85 7.06 -4.56 -11.83
N THR A 86 8.12 -5.29 -12.15
CA THR A 86 8.07 -6.54 -12.92
C THR A 86 8.37 -7.76 -12.06
N GLN A 87 9.23 -7.60 -11.06
CA GLN A 87 9.62 -8.62 -10.08
C GLN A 87 10.05 -7.92 -8.78
N VAL A 88 9.95 -8.65 -7.66
CA VAL A 88 10.46 -8.22 -6.35
C VAL A 88 11.23 -9.39 -5.73
N PRO A 89 12.51 -9.59 -6.13
CA PRO A 89 13.31 -10.71 -5.66
C PRO A 89 13.44 -10.77 -4.14
N GLU A 90 13.42 -9.63 -3.45
CA GLU A 90 13.50 -9.50 -2.00
C GLU A 90 12.30 -10.12 -1.27
N LEU A 91 11.15 -10.19 -1.93
CA LEU A 91 9.96 -10.91 -1.44
C LEU A 91 9.89 -12.35 -1.96
N GLY A 92 10.93 -12.83 -2.64
CA GLY A 92 10.91 -14.11 -3.34
C GLY A 92 9.90 -14.14 -4.50
N LEU A 93 9.49 -12.97 -5.01
CA LEU A 93 8.51 -12.84 -6.09
C LEU A 93 9.24 -12.64 -7.42
N ASN A 94 9.45 -13.73 -8.16
CA ASN A 94 9.88 -13.64 -9.55
C ASN A 94 8.76 -13.13 -10.46
N GLN A 95 9.07 -12.87 -11.73
CA GLN A 95 8.11 -12.35 -12.71
C GLN A 95 6.82 -13.18 -12.81
N TYR A 96 6.91 -14.51 -12.72
CA TYR A 96 5.75 -15.40 -12.82
C TYR A 96 4.89 -15.33 -11.57
N GLN A 97 5.52 -15.34 -10.39
CA GLN A 97 4.83 -15.26 -9.10
C GLN A 97 4.15 -13.89 -8.91
N TYR A 98 4.78 -12.81 -9.37
CA TYR A 98 4.22 -11.46 -9.25
C TYR A 98 3.11 -11.16 -10.26
N ALA A 99 3.06 -11.86 -11.40
CA ALA A 99 2.08 -11.58 -12.46
C ALA A 99 0.62 -11.72 -11.98
N LYS A 100 0.30 -12.71 -11.14
CA LYS A 100 -1.05 -12.93 -10.62
C LYS A 100 -1.45 -11.84 -9.59
N PRO A 101 -0.68 -11.60 -8.51
CA PRO A 101 -0.97 -10.51 -7.58
C PRO A 101 -1.06 -9.15 -8.25
N LYS A 102 -0.14 -8.84 -9.18
CA LYS A 102 -0.17 -7.60 -9.96
C LYS A 102 -1.50 -7.40 -10.68
N LYS A 103 -2.02 -8.43 -11.35
CA LYS A 103 -3.32 -8.35 -12.04
C LYS A 103 -4.47 -8.11 -11.06
N THR A 104 -4.49 -8.80 -9.93
CA THR A 104 -5.50 -8.62 -8.88
C THR A 104 -5.50 -7.18 -8.37
N VAL A 105 -4.33 -6.68 -7.96
CA VAL A 105 -4.16 -5.31 -7.47
C VAL A 105 -4.62 -4.28 -8.50
N LEU A 106 -4.22 -4.42 -9.77
CA LEU A 106 -4.59 -3.48 -10.84
C LEU A 106 -6.08 -3.54 -11.21
N ALA A 107 -6.74 -4.68 -10.99
CA ALA A 107 -8.19 -4.80 -11.19
C ALA A 107 -8.97 -4.16 -10.03
N SER A 108 -8.45 -4.27 -8.81
CA SER A 108 -9.04 -3.68 -7.61
C SER A 108 -8.84 -2.16 -7.53
N ILE A 109 -7.74 -1.63 -8.03
CA ILE A 109 -7.45 -0.18 -8.08
C ILE A 109 -7.93 0.37 -9.44
N LYS A 110 -9.19 0.82 -9.51
CA LYS A 110 -9.75 1.48 -10.71
C LYS A 110 -9.27 2.92 -10.81
#